data_AF-A0A522YHR5-F1
#
_entry.id   AF-A0A522YHR5-F1
#
_cell.length_a   1.000
_cell.length_b   1.000
_cell.length_c   1.000
_cell.angle_alpha   90.00
_cell.angle_beta   90.00
_cell.angle_gamma   90.00
#
_symmetry.space_group_name_H-M   'P 1'
#
loop_
_entity.id
_entity.type
_entity.pdbx_description
1 polymer ?
#
loop_
_entity_poly.entity_id
_entity_poly.type
_entity_poly.pdbx_seq_one_letter_code
_entity_poly.pdbx_strand_id
1 'polypeptide(L)'
;MTKNKPEWVVPFVLLALAAGAGVLASPAAPAVTGGPLSAGDTAWMLTATALVLLMTPGLSFFYGGMVQRKNVISTMLQSFIAMGVVSILWVAVGFSLAFG
;
A
#
# COMPACT_ATOMS: atom_id res chain seq x y z
N MET A 1 10.51 -40.91 -7.89
CA MET A 1 10.02 -39.98 -6.85
C MET A 1 10.82 -38.68 -6.97
N THR A 2 10.49 -37.85 -7.96
CA THR A 2 11.21 -36.59 -8.21
C THR A 2 10.71 -35.55 -7.22
N LYS A 3 11.62 -35.05 -6.38
CA LYS A 3 11.35 -34.01 -5.40
C LYS A 3 11.10 -32.71 -6.18
N ASN A 4 9.84 -32.39 -6.47
CA ASN A 4 9.49 -31.17 -7.20
C ASN A 4 9.86 -29.96 -6.33
N LYS A 5 10.70 -29.10 -6.89
CA LYS A 5 11.08 -27.82 -6.30
C LYS A 5 9.80 -26.96 -6.31
N PRO A 6 9.40 -26.30 -5.21
CA PRO A 6 8.11 -25.61 -5.15
C PRO A 6 8.06 -24.49 -6.21
N GLU A 7 7.28 -24.69 -7.27
CA GLU A 7 7.13 -23.73 -8.37
C GLU A 7 6.54 -22.40 -7.91
N TRP A 8 5.89 -22.36 -6.75
CA TRP A 8 5.49 -21.14 -6.06
C TRP A 8 6.69 -20.26 -5.72
N VAL A 9 7.87 -20.81 -5.41
CA VAL A 9 9.01 -19.98 -4.99
C VAL A 9 9.56 -19.16 -6.15
N VAL A 10 9.41 -19.63 -7.39
CA VAL A 10 9.88 -18.94 -8.60
C VAL A 10 9.26 -17.54 -8.77
N PRO A 11 7.94 -17.33 -8.77
CA PRO A 11 7.35 -16.00 -8.89
C PRO A 11 7.68 -15.07 -7.71
N PHE A 12 7.81 -15.60 -6.49
CA PHE A 12 8.16 -14.76 -5.32
C PHE A 12 9.62 -14.31 -5.36
N VAL A 13 10.53 -15.19 -5.80
CA VAL A 13 11.94 -14.83 -6.01
C VAL A 13 12.06 -13.84 -7.18
N LEU A 14 11.31 -14.03 -8.27
CA LEU A 14 11.27 -13.08 -9.38
C LEU A 14 10.73 -11.71 -8.95
N LEU A 15 9.66 -11.67 -8.16
CA LEU A 15 9.12 -10.44 -7.58
C LEU A 15 10.12 -9.76 -6.64
N ALA A 16 10.81 -10.52 -5.79
CA ALA A 16 11.83 -9.99 -4.89
C ALA A 16 13.03 -9.41 -5.67
N LEU A 17 13.45 -10.08 -6.75
CA LEU A 17 14.50 -9.59 -7.64
C LEU A 17 14.08 -8.32 -8.39
N ALA A 18 12.84 -8.26 -8.89
CA ALA A 18 12.30 -7.08 -9.55
C ALA A 18 12.17 -5.88 -8.58
N ALA A 19 11.70 -6.12 -7.36
CA ALA A 19 11.62 -5.11 -6.31
C ALA A 19 13.04 -4.61 -5.91
N GLY A 20 14.00 -5.53 -5.75
CA GLY A 20 15.40 -5.19 -5.47
C GLY A 20 16.07 -4.41 -6.60
N ALA A 21 15.75 -4.70 -7.86
CA ALA A 21 16.22 -3.90 -9.00
C ALA A 21 15.64 -2.48 -8.99
N GLY A 22 14.38 -2.31 -8.57
CA GLY A 22 13.74 -1.01 -8.40
C GLY A 22 14.43 -0.11 -7.37
N VAL A 23 15.04 -0.68 -6.32
CA VAL A 23 15.80 0.08 -5.30
C VAL A 23 17.08 0.70 -5.88
N LEU A 24 17.66 0.10 -6.92
CA LEU A 24 18.87 0.60 -7.57
C LEU A 24 18.57 1.65 -8.65
N ALA A 25 17.31 1.76 -9.07
CA ALA A 25 16.88 2.80 -9.98
C ALA A 25 16.55 4.06 -9.16
N SER A 26 17.48 5.01 -9.07
CA SER A 26 17.16 6.35 -8.56
C SER A 26 16.27 7.05 -9.58
N PRO A 27 14.97 7.28 -9.31
CA PRO A 27 14.17 8.11 -10.20
C PRO A 27 14.74 9.53 -10.20
N ALA A 28 14.87 10.14 -11.37
CA ALA A 28 15.25 11.54 -11.47
C ALA A 28 14.27 12.37 -10.63
N ALA A 29 14.80 13.16 -9.70
CA ALA A 29 13.99 13.98 -8.82
C ALA A 29 13.03 14.82 -9.68
N PRO A 30 11.71 14.79 -9.42
CA PRO A 30 10.78 15.62 -10.15
C PRO A 30 11.22 17.08 -10.02
N ALA A 31 11.38 17.74 -11.16
CA ALA A 31 11.74 19.15 -11.18
C ALA A 31 10.63 19.94 -10.47
N VAL A 32 10.92 20.38 -9.24
CA VAL A 32 10.02 21.27 -8.50
C VAL A 32 10.04 22.60 -9.22
N THR A 33 9.08 22.80 -10.13
CA THR A 33 8.82 24.12 -10.71
C THR A 33 8.18 24.97 -9.62
N GLY A 34 9.05 25.62 -8.83
CA GLY A 34 8.68 26.40 -7.65
C GLY A 34 7.81 27.60 -7.99
N GLY A 35 6.49 27.41 -7.88
CA GLY A 35 5.54 28.47 -7.63
C GLY A 35 5.05 28.43 -6.18
N PRO A 36 4.33 29.47 -5.70
CA PRO A 36 3.63 29.40 -4.43
C PRO A 36 2.67 28.21 -4.41
N LEU A 37 2.54 27.54 -3.25
CA LEU A 37 1.57 26.46 -3.09
C LEU A 37 0.16 27.00 -3.37
N SER A 38 -0.53 26.39 -4.35
CA SER A 38 -1.92 26.68 -4.63
C SER A 38 -2.81 26.09 -3.54
N ALA A 39 -3.66 26.92 -2.95
CA ALA A 39 -4.65 26.47 -1.98
C ALA A 39 -5.65 25.47 -2.62
N GLY A 40 -5.97 25.65 -3.91
CA GLY A 40 -6.85 24.74 -4.66
C GLY A 40 -6.22 23.36 -4.82
N ASP A 41 -4.94 23.31 -5.20
CA ASP A 41 -4.22 22.04 -5.41
C ASP A 41 -4.06 21.29 -4.07
N THR A 42 -3.80 22.04 -2.99
CA THR A 42 -3.71 21.48 -1.64
C THR A 42 -5.06 20.90 -1.18
N ALA A 43 -6.16 21.65 -1.36
CA ALA A 43 -7.49 21.18 -1.00
C ALA A 43 -7.90 19.94 -1.80
N TRP A 44 -7.54 19.90 -3.10
CA TRP A 44 -7.79 18.74 -3.94
C TRP A 44 -6.96 17.53 -3.52
N MET A 45 -5.67 17.70 -3.23
CA MET A 45 -4.80 16.63 -2.74
C MET A 45 -5.31 16.04 -1.41
N LEU A 46 -5.73 16.88 -0.47
CA LEU A 46 -6.33 16.42 0.80
C LEU A 46 -7.63 15.64 0.55
N THR A 47 -8.50 16.15 -0.32
CA THR A 47 -9.74 15.44 -0.71
C THR A 47 -9.44 14.09 -1.34
N ALA A 48 -8.50 14.04 -2.30
CA ALA A 48 -8.11 12.82 -2.98
C ALA A 48 -7.53 11.79 -2.00
N THR A 49 -6.67 12.21 -1.07
CA THR A 49 -6.13 11.30 -0.04
C THR A 49 -7.21 10.74 0.89
N ALA A 50 -8.23 11.55 1.25
CA ALA A 50 -9.37 11.07 2.04
C ALA A 50 -10.21 10.02 1.29
N LEU A 51 -10.41 10.21 -0.03
CA LEU A 51 -11.11 9.23 -0.87
C LEU A 51 -10.33 7.91 -0.97
N VAL A 52 -9.01 7.96 -1.09
CA VAL A 52 -8.16 6.75 -1.08
C VAL A 52 -8.19 6.06 0.28
N LEU A 53 -8.15 6.82 1.38
CA LEU A 53 -8.24 6.27 2.73
C LEU A 53 -9.56 5.48 2.91
N LEU A 54 -10.67 5.98 2.36
CA LEU A 54 -11.99 5.33 2.40
C LEU A 54 -12.03 3.98 1.67
N MET A 55 -11.09 3.69 0.76
CA MET A 55 -11.04 2.38 0.08
C MET A 55 -10.69 1.25 1.05
N THR A 56 -9.84 1.49 2.04
CA THR A 56 -9.40 0.47 3.01
C THR A 56 -10.55 -0.10 3.87
N PRO A 57 -11.45 0.72 4.46
CA PRO A 57 -12.67 0.19 5.07
C PRO A 57 -13.70 -0.27 4.02
N GLY A 58 -13.71 0.29 2.80
CA GLY A 58 -14.55 -0.20 1.70
C GLY A 58 -14.29 -1.68 1.37
N LEU A 59 -13.01 -2.07 1.31
CA LEU A 59 -12.61 -3.47 1.16
C LEU A 59 -13.06 -4.33 2.34
N SER A 60 -13.04 -3.79 3.57
CA SER A 60 -13.46 -4.55 4.76
C SER A 60 -14.96 -4.88 4.73
N PHE A 61 -15.80 -3.98 4.22
CA PHE A 61 -17.22 -4.26 3.95
C PHE A 61 -17.40 -5.28 2.83
N PHE A 62 -16.64 -5.15 1.74
CA PHE A 62 -16.71 -6.06 0.60
C PHE A 62 -16.28 -7.50 0.97
N TYR A 63 -15.09 -7.66 1.56
CA TYR A 63 -14.58 -8.96 2.02
C TYR A 63 -15.35 -9.48 3.24
N GLY A 64 -15.82 -8.59 4.12
CA GLY A 64 -16.72 -8.94 5.21
C GLY A 64 -18.04 -9.57 4.72
N GLY A 65 -18.55 -9.16 3.56
CA GLY A 65 -19.74 -9.74 2.94
C GLY A 65 -19.53 -11.14 2.33
N MET A 66 -18.30 -11.51 2.01
CA MET A 66 -17.95 -12.81 1.40
C MET A 66 -17.52 -13.88 2.40
N VAL A 67 -17.32 -13.53 3.67
CA VAL A 67 -16.93 -14.48 4.73
C VAL A 67 -18.15 -14.99 5.50
N GLN A 68 -17.98 -16.13 6.20
CA GLN A 68 -19.00 -16.67 7.09
C GLN A 68 -19.42 -15.65 8.14
N ARG A 69 -20.71 -15.60 8.48
CA ARG A 69 -21.30 -14.62 9.43
C ARG A 69 -20.55 -14.53 10.77
N LYS A 70 -20.04 -15.66 11.28
CA LYS A 70 -19.25 -15.72 12.51
C LYS A 70 -17.88 -15.02 12.43
N ASN A 71 -17.35 -14.80 11.22
CA ASN A 71 -16.02 -14.24 11.00
C ASN A 71 -16.04 -12.78 10.52
N VAL A 72 -17.22 -12.22 10.21
CA VAL A 72 -17.35 -10.85 9.64
C VAL A 72 -16.68 -9.79 10.51
N ILE A 73 -16.93 -9.84 11.82
CA ILE A 73 -16.34 -8.88 12.78
C ILE A 73 -14.82 -8.99 12.80
N SER A 74 -14.28 -10.21 12.74
CA SER A 74 -12.84 -10.44 12.73
C SER A 74 -12.19 -9.88 11.46
N THR A 75 -12.77 -10.15 10.29
CA THR A 75 -12.29 -9.62 9.01
C THR A 75 -12.33 -8.09 8.97
N MET A 76 -13.41 -7.47 9.47
CA MET A 76 -13.50 -6.02 9.54
C MET A 76 -12.45 -5.42 10.48
N LEU A 77 -12.28 -5.99 11.67
CA LEU A 77 -11.29 -5.51 12.64
C LEU A 77 -9.86 -5.64 12.13
N GLN A 78 -9.54 -6.72 11.42
CA GLN A 78 -8.23 -6.89 10.77
C GLN A 78 -7.91 -5.77 9.79
N SER A 79 -8.87 -5.33 8.96
CA SER A 79 -8.68 -4.19 8.06
C SER A 79 -8.45 -2.86 8.80
N PHE A 80 -9.16 -2.62 9.91
CA PHE A 80 -8.94 -1.42 10.72
C PHE A 80 -7.58 -1.42 11.43
N ILE A 81 -7.17 -2.57 11.98
CA ILE A 81 -5.84 -2.72 12.58
C ILE A 81 -4.75 -2.52 11.52
N ALA A 82 -4.91 -3.13 10.34
CA ALA A 82 -3.98 -2.96 9.23
C ALA A 82 -3.85 -1.49 8.82
N MET A 83 -4.95 -0.75 8.75
CA MET A 83 -4.92 0.70 8.46
C MET A 83 -4.06 1.47 9.45
N GLY A 84 -4.19 1.20 10.76
CA GLY A 84 -3.38 1.86 11.79
C GLY A 84 -1.90 1.47 11.71
N VAL A 85 -1.61 0.17 11.58
CA VAL A 85 -0.23 -0.34 11.50
C VAL A 85 0.49 0.21 10.26
N VAL A 86 -0.15 0.16 9.10
CA VAL A 86 0.42 0.68 7.84
C VAL A 86 0.64 2.19 7.93
N SER A 87 -0.26 2.94 8.56
CA SER A 87 -0.07 4.39 8.74
C SER A 87 1.18 4.71 9.57
N ILE A 88 1.41 3.96 10.66
CA ILE A 88 2.61 4.12 11.49
C ILE A 88 3.86 3.75 10.70
N LEU A 89 3.86 2.60 10.02
CA LEU A 89 5.00 2.16 9.19
C LEU A 89 5.32 3.15 8.07
N TRP A 90 4.28 3.73 7.45
CA TRP A 90 4.43 4.72 6.40
C TRP A 90 5.16 5.97 6.89
N VAL A 91 4.79 6.53 8.03
CA VAL A 91 5.46 7.71 8.60
C VAL A 91 6.85 7.37 9.13
N ALA A 92 7.04 6.18 9.71
CA ALA A 92 8.30 5.80 10.35
C ALA A 92 9.42 5.51 9.33
N VAL A 93 9.11 4.77 8.25
CA VAL A 93 10.12 4.34 7.26
C VAL A 93 9.60 4.33 5.82
N GLY A 94 8.30 4.09 5.60
CA GLY A 94 7.74 3.86 4.27
C GLY A 94 7.86 5.07 3.34
N PHE A 95 7.60 6.28 3.85
CA PHE A 95 7.72 7.52 3.07
C PHE A 95 9.15 7.74 2.59
N SER A 96 10.14 7.58 3.48
CA SER A 96 11.56 7.74 3.14
C SER A 96 12.05 6.68 2.15
N LEU A 97 11.55 5.43 2.24
CA LEU A 97 11.91 4.40 1.27
C LEU A 97 11.29 4.62 -0.11
N ALA A 98 10.14 5.30 -0.19
CA ALA A 98 9.42 5.54 -1.44
C ALA A 98 9.80 6.86 -2.13
N PHE A 99 10.08 7.91 -1.35
CA PHE A 99 10.29 9.28 -1.85
C PHE A 99 11.58 9.94 -1.31
N GLY A 100 12.35 9.24 -0.47
CA GLY A 100 13.59 9.74 0.12
C GLY A 100 14.83 9.47 -0.72
#